data_AF-A0A976DSH0-F1
#
_entry.id   AF-A0A976DSH0-F1
#
_cell.length_a   1.000
_cell.length_b   1.000
_cell.length_c   1.000
_cell.angle_alpha   90.00
_cell.angle_beta   90.00
_cell.angle_gamma   90.00
#
_symmetry.space_group_name_H-M   'P 1'
#
loop_
_entity.id
_entity.type
_entity.pdbx_description
1 polymer ?
#
loop_
_entity_poly.entity_id
_entity_poly.type
_entity_poly.pdbx_seq_one_letter_code
_entity_poly.pdbx_strand_id
1 'polypeptide(L)'
;MKRPEPVQIIKQRREGLLRSLVEGVPYIGFLGIQFDRRGDELTAILPYHDSLIGNPMLPALHGGATAAFLEVAAIIELAWSSLWEGVEA
;
A
#
# COMPACT_ATOMS: atom_id res chain seq x y z
N MET A 1 -24.41 17.86 -19.94
CA MET A 1 -23.62 16.69 -19.50
C MET A 1 -22.15 17.07 -19.54
N LYS A 2 -21.44 17.05 -18.40
CA LYS A 2 -19.98 17.25 -18.38
C LYS A 2 -19.34 16.08 -19.16
N ARG A 3 -18.44 16.39 -20.09
CA ARG A 3 -17.70 15.36 -20.82
C ARG A 3 -16.88 14.55 -19.81
N PRO A 4 -16.96 13.21 -19.80
CA PRO A 4 -16.18 12.39 -18.86
C PRO A 4 -14.70 12.69 -19.04
N GLU A 5 -13.99 12.82 -17.93
CA GLU A 5 -12.56 13.10 -17.94
C GLU A 5 -11.78 11.94 -18.59
N PRO A 6 -10.68 12.22 -19.30
CA PRO A 6 -9.83 11.17 -19.85
C PRO A 6 -9.32 10.20 -18.78
N VAL A 7 -9.44 8.89 -19.03
CA VAL A 7 -9.05 7.81 -18.10
C VAL A 7 -7.60 7.95 -17.62
N GLN A 8 -6.69 8.44 -18.46
CA GLN A 8 -5.29 8.72 -18.08
C GLN A 8 -5.17 9.68 -16.88
N ILE A 9 -6.00 10.73 -16.82
CA ILE A 9 -5.94 11.76 -15.77
C ILE A 9 -6.46 11.20 -14.44
N ILE A 10 -7.47 10.33 -14.50
CA ILE A 10 -8.00 9.62 -13.33
C ILE A 10 -6.94 8.67 -12.77
N LYS A 11 -6.27 7.90 -13.64
CA LYS A 11 -5.17 7.00 -13.24
C LYS A 11 -4.01 7.74 -12.58
N GLN A 12 -3.58 8.87 -13.16
CA GLN A 12 -2.48 9.66 -12.62
C GLN A 12 -2.79 10.25 -11.23
N ARG A 13 -4.01 10.79 -11.02
CA ARG A 13 -4.43 11.28 -9.70
C ARG A 13 -4.45 10.17 -8.66
N ARG A 14 -4.98 9.00 -9.03
CA ARG A 14 -5.00 7.80 -8.18
C ARG A 14 -3.60 7.36 -7.77
N GLU A 15 -2.67 7.28 -8.72
CA GLU A 15 -1.27 6.94 -8.44
C GLU A 15 -0.59 7.98 -7.54
N GLY A 16 -0.83 9.28 -7.77
CA GLY A 16 -0.28 10.34 -6.93
C GLY A 16 -0.80 10.31 -5.49
N LEU A 17 -2.08 10.00 -5.29
CA LEU A 17 -2.67 9.87 -3.97
C LEU A 17 -2.10 8.66 -3.21
N LEU A 18 -2.06 7.48 -3.86
CA LEU A 18 -1.49 6.28 -3.26
C LEU A 18 -0.02 6.50 -2.88
N ARG A 19 0.76 7.11 -3.77
CA ARG A 19 2.16 7.44 -3.50
C ARG A 19 2.31 8.34 -2.28
N SER A 20 1.46 9.37 -2.16
CA SER A 20 1.47 10.28 -0.99
C SER A 20 1.14 9.55 0.32
N LEU A 21 0.18 8.61 0.30
CA LEU A 21 -0.16 7.79 1.47
C LEU A 21 0.99 6.90 1.90
N VAL A 22 1.63 6.24 0.94
CA VAL A 22 2.73 5.30 1.16
C VAL A 22 3.98 6.05 1.66
N GLU A 23 4.35 7.17 1.03
CA GLU A 23 5.49 7.99 1.45
C GLU A 23 5.27 8.67 2.81
N GLY A 24 4.01 8.84 3.22
CA GLY A 24 3.63 9.40 4.53
C GLY A 24 3.92 8.49 5.73
N VAL A 25 4.24 7.21 5.50
CA VAL A 25 4.54 6.23 6.57
C VAL A 25 5.97 5.69 6.37
N PRO A 26 6.99 6.30 6.99
CA PRO A 26 8.40 5.92 6.80
C PRO A 26 8.71 4.45 7.07
N TYR A 27 7.93 3.83 7.96
CA TYR A 27 8.09 2.43 8.32
C TYR A 27 7.79 1.46 7.17
N ILE A 28 6.96 1.85 6.20
CA ILE A 28 6.73 1.09 4.96
C ILE A 28 8.05 0.96 4.20
N GLY A 29 8.78 2.07 4.02
CA GLY A 29 10.07 2.07 3.35
C GLY A 29 11.13 1.27 4.11
N PHE A 30 11.13 1.35 5.44
CA PHE A 30 12.03 0.56 6.29
C PHE A 30 11.81 -0.96 6.13
N LEU A 31 10.55 -1.42 6.11
CA LEU A 31 10.22 -2.82 5.88
C LEU A 31 10.30 -3.24 4.41
N GLY A 32 10.43 -2.28 3.48
CA GLY A 32 10.46 -2.55 2.04
C GLY A 32 9.10 -2.93 1.46
N ILE A 33 7.99 -2.56 2.11
CA ILE A 33 6.64 -2.89 1.65
C ILE A 33 6.35 -2.13 0.35
N GLN A 34 5.77 -2.83 -0.61
CA GLN A 34 5.37 -2.31 -1.91
C GLN A 34 3.85 -2.42 -2.08
N PHE A 35 3.29 -1.55 -2.93
CA PHE A 35 1.87 -1.57 -3.25
C PHE A 35 1.69 -1.62 -4.77
N ASP A 36 1.00 -2.65 -5.26
CA ASP A 36 0.55 -2.77 -6.64
C ASP A 36 -0.96 -2.48 -6.70
N ARG A 37 -1.37 -1.58 -7.61
CA ARG A 37 -2.77 -1.19 -7.77
C ARG A 37 -3.31 -1.69 -9.10
N ARG A 38 -4.37 -2.49 -9.06
CA ARG A 38 -5.03 -3.05 -10.24
C ARG A 38 -6.50 -2.66 -10.26
N GLY A 39 -6.78 -1.55 -10.93
CA GLY A 39 -8.12 -0.96 -10.89
C GLY A 39 -8.42 -0.41 -9.51
N ASP A 40 -9.36 -1.04 -8.82
CA ASP A 40 -9.79 -0.70 -7.45
C ASP A 40 -9.14 -1.59 -6.39
N GLU A 41 -8.48 -2.68 -6.78
CA GLU A 41 -7.78 -3.55 -5.85
C GLU A 41 -6.38 -3.04 -5.55
N LEU A 42 -6.00 -3.09 -4.28
CA LEU A 42 -4.67 -2.79 -3.78
C LEU A 42 -4.01 -4.05 -3.22
N THR A 43 -2.83 -4.39 -3.72
CA THR A 43 -2.03 -5.53 -3.24
C THR A 43 -0.79 -5.02 -2.53
N ALA A 44 -0.71 -5.26 -1.22
CA ALA A 44 0.51 -5.05 -0.45
C ALA A 44 1.46 -6.25 -0.64
N ILE A 45 2.75 -5.97 -0.84
CA ILE A 45 3.79 -6.98 -1.04
C ILE A 45 4.90 -6.70 -0.03
N LEU A 46 5.29 -7.72 0.74
CA LEU A 46 6.49 -7.69 1.57
C LEU A 46 7.55 -8.58 0.91
N PRO A 47 8.51 -8.00 0.17
CA PRO A 47 9.62 -8.75 -0.38
C PRO A 47 10.41 -9.43 0.73
N TYR A 48 10.90 -10.64 0.49
CA TYR A 48 11.79 -11.32 1.42
C TYR A 48 13.07 -10.49 1.64
N HIS A 49 13.50 -10.42 2.89
CA HIS A 49 14.80 -9.88 3.28
C HIS A 49 15.27 -10.61 4.54
N ASP A 50 16.57 -10.87 4.69
CA ASP A 50 17.12 -11.63 5.83
C ASP A 50 16.75 -10.99 7.18
N SER A 51 16.65 -9.65 7.23
CA SER A 51 16.25 -8.91 8.43
C SER A 51 14.79 -9.16 8.86
N LEU A 52 13.96 -9.79 8.02
CA LEU A 52 12.58 -10.16 8.35
C LEU A 52 12.49 -11.53 9.02
N ILE A 53 13.59 -12.29 9.11
CA ILE A 53 13.61 -13.63 9.70
C ILE A 53 13.89 -13.51 11.20
N GLY A 54 12.91 -13.92 12.01
CA GLY A 54 13.02 -13.91 13.47
C GLY A 54 13.69 -15.16 14.03
N ASN A 55 13.53 -16.31 13.38
CA ASN A 55 14.19 -17.56 13.75
C ASN A 55 15.03 -18.09 12.57
N PRO A 56 16.36 -17.88 12.58
CA PRO A 56 17.24 -18.33 11.50
C PRO A 56 17.33 -19.85 11.33
N MET A 57 17.06 -20.62 12.39
CA MET A 57 17.15 -22.09 12.35
C MET A 57 15.91 -22.75 11.73
N LEU A 58 14.72 -22.15 11.89
CA LEU A 58 13.44 -22.59 11.28
C LEU A 58 13.04 -21.76 10.05
N PRO A 59 13.96 -20.97 9.49
CA PRO A 59 13.73 -19.74 8.71
C PRO A 59 12.34 -19.06 8.84
N ALA A 60 11.86 -18.87 10.07
CA ALA A 60 10.53 -18.32 10.29
C ALA A 60 10.54 -16.78 10.26
N LEU A 61 9.53 -16.20 9.59
CA LEU A 61 9.30 -14.76 9.62
C LEU A 61 9.14 -14.25 11.06
N HIS A 62 9.72 -13.08 11.31
CA HIS A 62 9.57 -12.38 12.57
C HIS A 62 8.11 -11.98 12.77
N GLY A 63 7.50 -12.40 13.88
CA GLY A 63 6.08 -12.15 14.15
C GLY A 63 5.71 -10.66 14.14
N GLY A 64 6.60 -9.79 14.62
CA GLY A 64 6.40 -8.35 14.56
C GLY A 64 6.40 -7.78 13.15
N ALA A 65 7.18 -8.35 12.23
CA ALA A 65 7.23 -7.92 10.83
C ALA A 65 5.95 -8.33 10.09
N THR A 66 5.45 -9.55 10.37
CA THR A 66 4.16 -10.02 9.85
C THR A 66 3.01 -9.17 10.37
N ALA A 67 2.97 -8.88 11.67
CA ALA A 67 1.93 -8.05 12.27
C ALA A 67 1.94 -6.62 11.69
N ALA A 68 3.12 -6.00 11.63
CA ALA A 68 3.30 -4.69 11.03
C ALA A 68 2.87 -4.64 9.56
N PHE A 69 3.22 -5.66 8.77
CA PHE A 69 2.83 -5.73 7.37
C PHE A 69 1.31 -5.78 7.20
N LEU A 70 0.61 -6.61 8.00
CA LEU A 70 -0.85 -6.70 7.97
C LEU A 70 -1.52 -5.40 8.41
N GLU A 71 -0.98 -4.74 9.44
CA GLU A 71 -1.47 -3.44 9.92
C GLU A 71 -1.31 -2.35 8.85
N VAL A 72 -0.10 -2.24 8.26
CA VAL A 72 0.18 -1.31 7.17
C VAL A 72 -0.76 -1.54 5.99
N ALA A 73 -0.94 -2.80 5.58
CA ALA A 73 -1.85 -3.13 4.48
C ALA A 73 -3.28 -2.67 4.77
N ALA A 74 -3.79 -2.94 5.98
CA ALA A 74 -5.13 -2.55 6.39
C ALA A 74 -5.31 -1.02 6.48
N ILE A 75 -4.36 -0.30 7.05
CA ILE A 75 -4.44 1.17 7.21
C ILE A 75 -4.39 1.86 5.85
N ILE A 76 -3.48 1.44 4.96
CA ILE A 76 -3.38 2.04 3.62
C ILE A 76 -4.64 1.75 2.82
N GLU A 77 -5.20 0.55 2.88
CA GLU A 77 -6.46 0.22 2.20
C GLU A 77 -7.65 1.03 2.75
N LEU A 78 -7.74 1.18 4.07
CA LEU A 78 -8.78 1.99 4.70
C LEU A 78 -8.66 3.47 4.30
N ALA A 79 -7.44 4.01 4.28
CA ALA A 79 -7.20 5.38 3.84
C ALA A 79 -7.52 5.55 2.35
N TRP A 80 -7.11 4.58 1.52
CA TRP A 80 -7.36 4.58 0.08
C TRP A 80 -8.85 4.60 -0.25
N SER A 81 -9.62 3.70 0.35
CA SER A 81 -11.08 3.63 0.18
C SER A 81 -11.78 4.90 0.66
N SER A 82 -11.43 5.39 1.84
CA SER A 82 -12.05 6.60 2.43
C SER A 82 -11.75 7.88 1.64
N LEU A 83 -10.50 8.05 1.17
CA LEU A 83 -10.10 9.26 0.44
C LEU A 83 -10.64 9.27 -0.99
N TRP A 84 -10.79 8.10 -1.62
CA TRP A 84 -11.32 8.03 -2.98
C TRP A 84 -12.80 8.40 -3.05
N GLU A 85 -13.62 7.96 -2.10
CA GLU A 85 -15.03 8.38 -1.99
C GLU A 85 -15.17 9.90 -1.96
N GLY A 86 -14.22 10.61 -1.33
CA GLY A 86 -14.18 12.08 -1.31
C GLY A 86 -13.63 12.75 -2.57
N VAL A 87 -12.91 12.02 -3.44
CA VAL A 87 -12.32 12.54 -4.69
C VAL A 87 -13.26 12.38 -5.89
N GLU A 88 -14.19 11.44 -5.85
CA GLU A 88 -15.26 11.29 -6.87
C GLU A 88 -16.49 12.16 -6.64
N ALA A 89 -16.63 12.80 -5.47
CA ALA A 89 -17.76 13.64 -5.08
C ALA A 89 -17.78 15.03 -5.77
#